data_AF-A0A1H0X3R5-F1
#
_entry.id   AF-A0A1H0X3R5-F1
#
_cell.length_a   1.000
_cell.length_b   1.000
_cell.length_c   1.000
_cell.angle_alpha   90.00
_cell.angle_beta   90.00
_cell.angle_gamma   90.00
#
_symmetry.space_group_name_H-M   'P 1'
#
loop_
_entity.id
_entity.type
_entity.pdbx_description
1 polymer ?
#
loop_
_entity_poly.entity_id
_entity_poly.type
_entity_poly.pdbx_seq_one_letter_code
_entity_poly.pdbx_strand_id
1 'polypeptide(L)'
;MVLTVNTNIASSYTRRQLESNATSLDTSLQRLSTGQRINSAKDDAAGMQISNRLNSQTRGLGVAMRNANDGISLLQVAEGALQSVTDALQRIRALGLQAMNGSNGVNERQALDREAQQLLQEINRVNETTTFAGRKVFDQGQSSALGDLDQRAVLNSLKGFWISEGEQRVFDALGLRADGAELKITFSNDSSSQALASVSYTGADGSGRVLNQVLNVNLAYFDASSLPDGGSFPQYTDRVIAHEMAHAVMGRTMNFASGLPSWFIEGTAEAVQGADERLAADTAGGTNTAAIVAAFNADDVSGSAGYSGGYAAVRYMHDSIKAAGGRGIKDVMGYLQSNPGSTLDQALANGSRGAFSGLADFQTQFSSDAASYVASLDLTNEDTGALGGLDADGGPVLTAKSVLLNQGTGTPGSQGFRLVEPTLFDDTAVGGSALTQFQIGAQAYETIQIGIGSFNVEALALSRLSLQKTPGLAVMDIDDALAYIDRQRGYMGAVQNRLEATISNLQNISENTAASRSRIVDTDFAAETANLTSRQIVQQAAQSVLAQANQRPQAVLSLLA
;
A
#
# COMPACT_ATOMS: atom_id res chain seq x y z
N MET A 1 -47.70 7.28 -91.57
CA MET A 1 -47.23 5.99 -90.99
C MET A 1 -46.91 5.06 -92.13
N VAL A 2 -45.65 4.66 -92.28
CA VAL A 2 -45.22 3.68 -93.28
C VAL A 2 -45.62 2.28 -92.78
N LEU A 3 -46.44 1.57 -93.54
CA LEU A 3 -46.85 0.18 -93.26
C LEU A 3 -45.84 -0.77 -93.91
N THR A 4 -44.89 -1.28 -93.13
CA THR A 4 -43.91 -2.30 -93.56
C THR A 4 -44.41 -3.70 -93.19
N VAL A 5 -44.56 -4.60 -94.17
CA VAL A 5 -45.12 -5.96 -93.98
C VAL A 5 -44.09 -6.96 -93.42
N ASN A 6 -42.80 -6.78 -93.73
CA ASN A 6 -41.73 -7.70 -93.31
C ASN A 6 -41.17 -7.44 -91.90
N THR A 7 -41.48 -6.29 -91.28
CA THR A 7 -40.97 -5.94 -89.94
C THR A 7 -42.09 -5.31 -89.13
N ASN A 8 -42.62 -6.07 -88.16
CA ASN A 8 -43.66 -5.60 -87.25
C ASN A 8 -43.05 -4.86 -86.05
N ILE A 9 -42.92 -3.54 -86.21
CA ILE A 9 -42.34 -2.65 -85.19
C ILE A 9 -43.18 -2.68 -83.90
N ALA A 10 -44.51 -2.79 -83.99
CA ALA A 10 -45.40 -2.83 -82.83
C ALA A 10 -45.22 -4.12 -82.00
N SER A 11 -45.09 -5.27 -82.67
CA SER A 11 -44.80 -6.56 -82.01
C SER A 11 -43.39 -6.60 -81.41
N SER A 12 -42.38 -6.10 -82.13
CA SER A 12 -41.00 -6.00 -81.62
C SER A 12 -40.91 -5.07 -80.40
N TYR A 13 -41.61 -3.93 -80.42
CA TYR A 13 -41.71 -3.02 -79.28
C TYR A 13 -42.39 -3.67 -78.08
N THR A 14 -43.54 -4.32 -78.29
CA THR A 14 -44.30 -5.01 -77.24
C THR A 14 -43.50 -6.19 -76.64
N ARG A 15 -42.74 -6.92 -77.47
CA ARG A 15 -41.85 -8.00 -76.99
C ARG A 15 -40.72 -7.47 -76.11
N ARG A 16 -40.05 -6.37 -76.49
CA ARG A 16 -39.05 -5.71 -75.63
C ARG A 16 -39.65 -5.24 -74.31
N GLN A 17 -40.89 -4.74 -74.34
CA GLN A 17 -41.60 -4.33 -73.12
C GLN A 17 -41.94 -5.53 -72.22
N LEU A 18 -42.33 -6.67 -72.80
CA LEU A 18 -42.56 -7.92 -72.07
C LEU A 18 -41.27 -8.48 -71.45
N GLU A 19 -40.17 -8.50 -72.19
CA GLU A 19 -38.85 -8.94 -71.69
C GLU A 19 -38.36 -8.03 -70.54
N SER A 20 -38.54 -6.71 -70.67
CA SER A 20 -38.25 -5.73 -69.61
C SER A 20 -39.13 -5.93 -68.36
N ASN A 21 -40.43 -6.17 -68.56
CA ASN A 21 -41.36 -6.40 -67.47
C ASN A 21 -41.12 -7.74 -66.76
N ALA A 22 -40.76 -8.79 -67.49
CA ALA A 22 -40.36 -10.09 -66.92
C ALA A 22 -39.11 -9.96 -66.03
N THR A 23 -38.08 -9.25 -66.51
CA THR A 23 -36.87 -8.97 -65.72
C THR A 23 -37.19 -8.19 -64.44
N SER A 24 -38.13 -7.25 -64.53
CA SER A 24 -38.59 -6.45 -63.39
C SER A 24 -39.40 -7.30 -62.40
N LEU A 25 -40.26 -8.20 -62.88
CA LEU A 25 -40.99 -9.14 -62.05
C LEU A 25 -40.03 -10.05 -61.26
N ASP A 26 -39.03 -10.62 -61.93
CA ASP A 26 -38.00 -11.46 -61.30
C ASP A 26 -37.24 -10.71 -60.21
N THR A 27 -36.94 -9.43 -60.44
CA THR A 27 -36.28 -8.57 -59.44
C THR A 27 -37.18 -8.35 -58.21
N SER A 28 -38.47 -8.09 -58.40
CA SER A 28 -39.42 -7.94 -57.28
C SER A 28 -39.57 -9.24 -56.50
N LEU A 29 -39.68 -10.38 -57.19
CA LEU A 29 -39.74 -11.70 -56.58
C LEU A 29 -38.47 -12.00 -55.77
N GLN A 30 -37.30 -11.67 -56.31
CA GLN A 30 -36.03 -11.84 -55.62
C GLN A 30 -35.99 -10.99 -54.34
N ARG A 31 -36.35 -9.71 -54.42
CA ARG A 31 -36.37 -8.79 -53.26
C ARG A 31 -37.37 -9.21 -52.18
N LEU A 32 -38.57 -9.65 -52.56
CA LEU A 32 -39.56 -10.16 -51.62
C LEU A 32 -39.11 -11.49 -50.99
N SER A 33 -38.44 -12.35 -51.76
CA SER A 33 -37.94 -13.64 -51.28
C SER A 33 -36.75 -13.50 -50.33
N THR A 34 -35.84 -12.56 -50.58
CA THR A 34 -34.66 -12.34 -49.72
C THR A 34 -34.93 -11.34 -48.60
N GLY A 35 -35.98 -10.52 -48.73
CA GLY A 35 -36.23 -9.36 -47.88
C GLY A 35 -35.22 -8.23 -48.08
N GLN A 36 -34.35 -8.33 -49.11
CA GLN A 36 -33.27 -7.37 -49.37
C GLN A 36 -33.51 -6.67 -50.70
N ARG A 37 -33.54 -5.34 -50.69
CA ARG A 37 -33.59 -4.46 -51.87
C ARG A 37 -32.30 -4.55 -52.68
N ILE A 38 -31.16 -4.68 -51.99
CA ILE A 38 -29.82 -4.83 -52.58
C ILE A 38 -29.37 -6.28 -52.37
N ASN A 39 -29.39 -7.09 -53.44
CA ASN A 39 -29.00 -8.50 -53.37
C ASN A 39 -27.59 -8.73 -53.94
N SER A 40 -27.16 -7.86 -54.86
CA SER A 40 -25.86 -7.93 -55.51
C SER A 40 -25.28 -6.54 -55.78
N ALA A 41 -24.00 -6.48 -56.11
CA ALA A 41 -23.34 -5.23 -56.50
C ALA A 41 -23.91 -4.61 -57.79
N LYS A 42 -24.67 -5.39 -58.58
CA LYS A 42 -25.39 -4.89 -59.76
C LYS A 42 -26.56 -3.98 -59.38
N ASP A 43 -27.18 -4.21 -58.21
CA ASP A 43 -28.37 -3.48 -57.78
C ASP A 43 -28.02 -2.08 -57.26
N ASP A 44 -26.95 -2.00 -56.46
CA ASP A 44 -26.36 -0.75 -55.95
C ASP A 44 -24.95 -1.03 -55.42
N ALA A 45 -23.92 -0.68 -56.20
CA ALA A 45 -22.53 -0.93 -55.82
C ALA A 45 -22.11 -0.16 -54.55
N ALA A 46 -22.55 1.09 -54.40
CA ALA A 46 -22.20 1.93 -53.25
C ALA A 46 -22.96 1.47 -52.00
N GLY A 47 -24.26 1.19 -52.12
CA GLY A 47 -25.08 0.64 -51.04
C GLY A 47 -24.59 -0.72 -50.57
N MET A 48 -24.16 -1.59 -51.48
CA MET A 48 -23.56 -2.89 -51.14
C MET A 48 -22.22 -2.73 -50.41
N GLN A 49 -21.36 -1.79 -50.85
CA GLN A 49 -20.09 -1.50 -50.16
C GLN A 49 -20.31 -0.97 -48.74
N ILE A 50 -21.25 -0.04 -48.55
CA ILE A 50 -21.59 0.50 -47.23
C ILE A 50 -22.20 -0.61 -46.35
N SER A 51 -23.12 -1.40 -46.87
CA SER A 51 -23.72 -2.54 -46.18
C SER A 51 -22.67 -3.56 -45.71
N ASN A 52 -21.70 -3.88 -46.56
CA ASN A 52 -20.59 -4.77 -46.20
C ASN A 52 -19.75 -4.20 -45.06
N ARG A 53 -19.46 -2.89 -45.09
CA ARG A 53 -18.73 -2.21 -44.00
C ARG A 53 -19.52 -2.21 -42.69
N LEU A 54 -20.81 -1.88 -42.73
CA LEU A 54 -21.69 -1.91 -41.55
C LEU A 54 -21.84 -3.33 -40.99
N ASN A 55 -21.98 -4.35 -41.85
CA ASN A 55 -22.02 -5.75 -41.42
C ASN A 55 -20.72 -6.19 -40.76
N SER A 56 -19.57 -5.82 -41.33
CA SER A 56 -18.26 -6.06 -40.72
C SER A 56 -18.15 -5.40 -39.35
N GLN A 57 -18.59 -4.15 -39.24
CA GLN A 57 -18.60 -3.39 -38.00
C GLN A 57 -19.51 -4.02 -36.94
N THR A 58 -20.75 -4.41 -37.28
CA THR A 58 -21.66 -5.12 -36.35
C THR A 58 -21.05 -6.43 -35.84
N ARG A 59 -20.41 -7.20 -36.72
CA ARG A 59 -19.71 -8.44 -36.32
C ARG A 59 -18.53 -8.13 -35.39
N GLY A 60 -17.76 -7.09 -35.70
CA GLY A 60 -16.64 -6.62 -34.86
C GLY A 60 -17.10 -6.19 -33.47
N LEU A 61 -18.18 -5.40 -33.36
CA LEU A 61 -18.79 -5.01 -32.10
C LEU A 61 -19.27 -6.23 -31.29
N GLY A 62 -19.84 -7.24 -31.98
CA GLY A 62 -20.23 -8.51 -31.36
C GLY A 62 -19.08 -9.27 -30.72
N VAL A 63 -17.90 -9.28 -31.38
CA VAL A 63 -16.67 -9.87 -30.82
C VAL A 63 -16.16 -9.03 -29.65
N ALA A 64 -16.12 -7.71 -29.79
CA ALA A 64 -15.67 -6.79 -28.75
C ALA A 64 -16.47 -6.93 -27.45
N MET A 65 -17.80 -7.05 -27.54
CA MET A 65 -18.66 -7.31 -26.37
C MET A 65 -18.34 -8.64 -25.71
N ARG A 66 -18.09 -9.72 -26.47
CA ARG A 66 -17.70 -11.02 -25.90
C ARG A 66 -16.36 -10.92 -25.18
N ASN A 67 -15.36 -10.30 -25.82
CA ASN A 67 -14.05 -10.10 -25.20
C ASN A 67 -14.13 -9.26 -23.91
N ALA A 68 -15.01 -8.25 -23.87
CA ALA A 68 -15.25 -7.47 -22.66
C ALA A 68 -15.88 -8.33 -21.54
N ASN A 69 -16.82 -9.22 -21.88
CA ASN A 69 -17.37 -10.21 -20.93
C ASN A 69 -16.31 -11.23 -20.46
N ASP A 70 -15.37 -11.61 -21.32
CA ASP A 70 -14.23 -12.45 -20.92
C ASP A 70 -13.33 -11.70 -19.91
N GLY A 71 -13.13 -10.40 -20.11
CA GLY A 71 -12.44 -9.53 -19.15
C GLY A 71 -13.15 -9.47 -17.80
N ILE A 72 -14.48 -9.33 -17.79
CA ILE A 72 -15.28 -9.39 -16.56
C ILE A 72 -15.14 -10.76 -15.89
N SER A 73 -15.19 -11.84 -16.66
CA SER A 73 -15.05 -13.21 -16.14
C SER A 73 -13.68 -13.45 -15.50
N LEU A 74 -12.60 -12.92 -16.10
CA LEU A 74 -11.26 -12.93 -15.51
C LEU A 74 -11.25 -12.20 -14.15
N LEU A 75 -11.84 -11.01 -14.09
CA LEU A 75 -11.91 -10.22 -12.86
C LEU A 75 -12.74 -10.90 -11.77
N GLN A 76 -13.81 -11.62 -12.13
CA GLN A 76 -14.61 -12.39 -11.19
C GLN A 76 -13.84 -13.59 -10.60
N VAL A 77 -13.05 -14.29 -11.42
CA VAL A 77 -12.14 -15.35 -10.93
C VAL A 77 -11.11 -14.78 -9.98
N ALA A 78 -10.52 -13.62 -10.33
CA ALA A 78 -9.59 -12.94 -9.46
C ALA A 78 -10.22 -12.53 -8.12
N GLU A 79 -11.43 -11.96 -8.16
CA GLU A 79 -12.13 -11.46 -6.97
C GLU A 79 -12.46 -12.60 -6.01
N GLY A 80 -12.89 -13.76 -6.53
CA GLY A 80 -13.11 -14.95 -5.71
C GLY A 80 -11.85 -15.43 -5.00
N ALA A 81 -10.70 -15.39 -5.68
CA ALA A 81 -9.42 -15.74 -5.05
C ALA A 81 -9.00 -14.71 -3.99
N LEU A 82 -9.14 -13.40 -4.26
CA LEU A 82 -8.83 -12.35 -3.28
C LEU A 82 -9.77 -12.39 -2.06
N GLN A 83 -11.02 -12.79 -2.22
CA GLN A 83 -11.93 -13.02 -1.09
C GLN A 83 -11.42 -14.17 -0.19
N SER A 84 -10.99 -15.29 -0.78
CA SER A 84 -10.40 -16.40 -0.01
C SER A 84 -9.13 -15.98 0.74
N VAL A 85 -8.31 -15.11 0.15
CA VAL A 85 -7.11 -14.55 0.79
C VAL A 85 -7.49 -13.62 1.93
N THR A 86 -8.50 -12.78 1.74
CA THR A 86 -9.04 -11.89 2.77
C THR A 86 -9.51 -12.68 3.99
N ASP A 87 -10.26 -13.77 3.77
CA ASP A 87 -10.75 -14.63 4.84
C ASP A 87 -9.59 -15.31 5.60
N ALA A 88 -8.56 -15.77 4.88
CA ALA A 88 -7.35 -16.34 5.48
C ALA A 88 -6.58 -15.31 6.32
N LEU A 89 -6.37 -14.09 5.80
CA LEU A 89 -5.71 -13.00 6.52
C LEU A 89 -6.50 -12.60 7.78
N GLN A 90 -7.83 -12.49 7.70
CA GLN A 90 -8.68 -12.21 8.85
C GLN A 90 -8.61 -13.33 9.91
N ARG A 91 -8.49 -14.60 9.49
CA ARG A 91 -8.25 -15.71 10.41
C ARG A 91 -6.88 -15.62 11.08
N ILE A 92 -5.81 -15.36 10.33
CA ILE A 92 -4.46 -15.16 10.88
C ILE A 92 -4.47 -13.99 11.88
N ARG A 93 -5.17 -12.91 11.57
CA ARG A 93 -5.33 -11.76 12.46
C ARG A 93 -5.98 -12.15 13.80
N ALA A 94 -7.05 -12.94 13.76
CA ALA A 94 -7.71 -13.44 14.96
C ALA A 94 -6.77 -14.33 15.80
N LEU A 95 -5.97 -15.19 15.16
CA LEU A 95 -4.94 -15.99 15.83
C LEU A 95 -3.86 -15.10 16.47
N GLY A 96 -3.45 -14.02 15.80
CA GLY A 96 -2.51 -13.04 16.34
C GLY A 96 -3.05 -12.34 17.58
N LEU A 97 -4.29 -11.85 17.54
CA LEU A 97 -4.96 -11.26 18.71
C LEU A 97 -5.09 -12.27 19.86
N GLN A 98 -5.38 -13.54 19.56
CA GLN A 98 -5.38 -14.60 20.57
C GLN A 98 -3.99 -14.81 21.16
N ALA A 99 -2.94 -14.84 20.33
CA ALA A 99 -1.56 -15.01 20.76
C ALA A 99 -1.05 -13.84 21.64
N MET A 100 -1.60 -12.63 21.45
CA MET A 100 -1.30 -11.47 22.30
C MET A 100 -1.85 -11.59 23.73
N ASN A 101 -2.79 -12.50 24.00
CA ASN A 101 -3.31 -12.65 25.36
C ASN A 101 -2.21 -13.17 26.30
N GLY A 102 -1.98 -12.47 27.42
CA GLY A 102 -0.98 -12.81 28.42
C GLY A 102 -1.17 -14.18 29.09
N SER A 103 -2.36 -14.80 28.99
CA SER A 103 -2.60 -16.16 29.47
C SER A 103 -2.01 -17.25 28.55
N ASN A 104 -1.66 -16.91 27.30
CA ASN A 104 -1.07 -17.87 26.36
C ASN A 104 0.45 -17.93 26.54
N GLY A 105 0.94 -19.11 26.90
CA GLY A 105 2.37 -19.39 27.00
C GLY A 105 3.00 -19.67 25.65
N VAL A 106 4.27 -20.05 25.68
CA VAL A 106 5.08 -20.32 24.47
C VAL A 106 4.48 -21.45 23.63
N ASN A 107 3.96 -22.50 24.26
CA ASN A 107 3.39 -23.65 23.57
C ASN A 107 2.07 -23.32 22.87
N GLU A 108 1.19 -22.56 23.52
CA GLU A 108 -0.08 -22.11 22.96
C GLU A 108 0.17 -21.18 21.78
N ARG A 109 1.09 -20.21 21.92
CA ARG A 109 1.46 -19.32 20.82
C ARG A 109 2.09 -20.08 19.65
N GLN A 110 2.91 -21.10 19.92
CA GLN A 110 3.48 -21.95 18.87
C GLN A 110 2.38 -22.74 18.12
N ALA A 111 1.35 -23.21 18.81
CA ALA A 111 0.23 -23.90 18.16
C ALA A 111 -0.57 -22.95 17.24
N LEU A 112 -0.85 -21.73 17.71
CA LEU A 112 -1.49 -20.69 16.91
C LEU A 112 -0.64 -20.29 15.70
N ASP A 113 0.68 -20.17 15.89
CA ASP A 113 1.62 -19.86 14.81
C ASP A 113 1.59 -20.94 13.73
N ARG A 114 1.57 -22.24 14.08
CA ARG A 114 1.48 -23.32 13.08
C ARG A 114 0.22 -23.21 12.21
N GLU A 115 -0.91 -22.84 12.79
CA GLU A 115 -2.15 -22.61 12.02
C GLU A 115 -1.99 -21.41 11.08
N ALA A 116 -1.40 -20.31 11.57
CA ALA A 116 -1.09 -19.15 10.75
C ALA A 116 -0.16 -19.50 9.56
N GLN A 117 0.90 -20.27 9.80
CA GLN A 117 1.84 -20.69 8.75
C GLN A 117 1.14 -21.57 7.68
N GLN A 118 0.18 -22.41 8.06
CA GLN A 118 -0.61 -23.18 7.09
C GLN A 118 -1.51 -22.29 6.24
N LEU A 119 -2.11 -21.26 6.83
CA LEU A 119 -2.92 -20.28 6.09
C LEU A 119 -2.06 -19.45 5.12
N LEU A 120 -0.84 -19.07 5.52
CA LEU A 120 0.12 -18.40 4.64
C LEU A 120 0.52 -19.30 3.45
N GLN A 121 0.73 -20.60 3.67
CA GLN A 121 0.97 -21.55 2.58
C GLN A 121 -0.22 -21.67 1.64
N GLU A 122 -1.44 -21.64 2.17
CA GLU A 122 -2.66 -21.64 1.35
C GLU A 122 -2.77 -20.36 0.51
N ILE A 123 -2.42 -19.19 1.06
CA ILE A 123 -2.36 -17.92 0.32
C ILE A 123 -1.38 -18.03 -0.87
N ASN A 124 -0.18 -18.57 -0.65
CA ASN A 124 0.77 -18.85 -1.74
C ASN A 124 0.15 -19.76 -2.80
N ARG A 125 -0.47 -20.87 -2.37
CA ARG A 125 -1.10 -21.81 -3.28
C ARG A 125 -2.20 -21.15 -4.11
N VAL A 126 -3.05 -20.31 -3.52
CA VAL A 126 -4.10 -19.59 -4.24
C VAL A 126 -3.50 -18.64 -5.28
N ASN A 127 -2.45 -17.90 -4.94
CA ASN A 127 -1.73 -17.03 -5.89
C ASN A 127 -1.13 -17.82 -7.06
N GLU A 128 -0.46 -18.93 -6.74
CA GLU A 128 0.24 -19.76 -7.72
C GLU A 128 -0.71 -20.58 -8.60
N THR A 129 -1.87 -21.00 -8.11
CA THR A 129 -2.74 -21.96 -8.82
C THR A 129 -3.92 -21.32 -9.54
N THR A 130 -4.31 -20.09 -9.21
CA THR A 130 -5.45 -19.43 -9.86
C THR A 130 -5.16 -19.14 -11.33
N THR A 131 -6.00 -19.69 -12.21
CA THR A 131 -5.87 -19.52 -13.66
C THR A 131 -7.19 -19.16 -14.32
N PHE A 132 -7.10 -18.43 -15.43
CA PHE A 132 -8.20 -18.16 -16.33
C PHE A 132 -7.76 -18.54 -17.75
N ALA A 133 -8.52 -19.42 -18.42
CA ALA A 133 -8.17 -19.95 -19.73
C ALA A 133 -6.72 -20.50 -19.83
N GLY A 134 -6.24 -21.15 -18.76
CA GLY A 134 -4.89 -21.74 -18.69
C GLY A 134 -3.74 -20.75 -18.42
N ARG A 135 -4.03 -19.46 -18.24
CA ARG A 135 -3.05 -18.42 -17.88
C ARG A 135 -3.18 -18.04 -16.41
N LYS A 136 -2.07 -17.71 -15.76
CA LYS A 136 -2.08 -17.18 -14.39
C LYS A 136 -2.78 -15.83 -14.38
N VAL A 137 -3.64 -15.64 -13.39
CA VAL A 137 -4.45 -14.41 -13.23
C VAL A 137 -3.66 -13.32 -12.51
N PHE A 138 -2.79 -13.72 -11.58
CA PHE A 138 -1.99 -12.84 -10.75
C PHE A 138 -0.52 -12.88 -11.13
N ASP A 139 0.18 -11.77 -10.91
CA ASP A 139 1.63 -11.73 -10.98
C ASP A 139 2.25 -12.80 -10.07
N GLN A 140 3.42 -13.31 -10.50
CA GLN A 140 4.19 -14.32 -9.77
C GLN A 140 5.50 -13.74 -9.20
N GLY A 141 5.56 -12.40 -9.09
CA GLY A 141 6.71 -11.67 -8.56
C GLY A 141 7.04 -12.07 -7.13
N GLN A 142 8.33 -12.07 -6.81
CA GLN A 142 8.87 -12.45 -5.49
C GLN A 142 9.36 -11.23 -4.70
N SER A 143 8.93 -10.02 -5.10
CA SER A 143 9.26 -8.79 -4.39
C SER A 143 8.02 -8.31 -3.65
N SER A 144 8.23 -7.75 -2.45
CA SER A 144 7.12 -7.17 -1.68
C SER A 144 6.47 -6.02 -2.45
N ALA A 145 5.14 -6.07 -2.56
CA ALA A 145 4.34 -4.99 -3.14
C ALA A 145 4.15 -3.81 -2.16
N LEU A 146 4.60 -3.99 -0.92
CA LEU A 146 4.45 -3.04 0.18
C LEU A 146 5.76 -2.36 0.57
N GLY A 147 6.83 -2.53 -0.22
CA GLY A 147 8.13 -1.91 0.02
C GLY A 147 9.11 -2.84 0.75
N ASP A 148 10.21 -2.27 1.25
CA ASP A 148 11.28 -3.04 1.89
C ASP A 148 10.83 -3.69 3.21
N LEU A 149 11.13 -4.98 3.39
CA LEU A 149 10.68 -5.75 4.55
C LEU A 149 11.34 -5.29 5.86
N ASP A 150 12.61 -4.87 5.81
CA ASP A 150 13.34 -4.43 6.99
C ASP A 150 12.86 -3.03 7.42
N GLN A 151 12.66 -2.11 6.48
CA GLN A 151 12.04 -0.81 6.75
C GLN A 151 10.69 -0.92 7.44
N ARG A 152 9.84 -1.85 6.99
CA ARG A 152 8.52 -2.07 7.57
C ARG A 152 8.59 -2.69 8.95
N ALA A 153 9.40 -3.73 9.12
CA ALA A 153 9.56 -4.38 10.41
C ALA A 153 10.05 -3.38 11.46
N VAL A 154 10.99 -2.51 11.10
CA VAL A 154 11.50 -1.44 11.96
C VAL A 154 10.42 -0.39 12.23
N LEU A 155 9.70 0.10 11.20
CA LEU A 155 8.62 1.07 11.39
C LEU A 155 7.51 0.55 12.30
N ASN A 156 7.07 -0.69 12.09
CA ASN A 156 6.05 -1.34 12.90
C ASN A 156 6.54 -1.60 14.34
N SER A 157 7.84 -1.85 14.55
CA SER A 157 8.43 -1.95 15.90
C SER A 157 8.49 -0.59 16.62
N LEU A 158 8.90 0.46 15.91
CA LEU A 158 8.88 1.83 16.41
C LEU A 158 7.46 2.25 16.85
N LYS A 159 6.47 2.06 15.98
CA LYS A 159 5.07 2.41 16.25
C LYS A 159 4.39 1.46 17.24
N GLY A 160 4.75 0.19 17.21
CA GLY A 160 4.10 -0.84 18.01
C GLY A 160 4.47 -0.76 19.48
N PHE A 161 5.76 -0.62 19.77
CA PHE A 161 6.24 -0.65 21.14
C PHE A 161 7.42 0.27 21.42
N TRP A 162 8.49 0.30 20.62
CA TRP A 162 9.74 0.98 21.02
C TRP A 162 9.58 2.46 21.37
N ILE A 163 8.82 3.23 20.58
CA ILE A 163 8.59 4.65 20.90
C ILE A 163 7.74 4.77 22.16
N SER A 164 6.59 4.09 22.23
CA SER A 164 5.67 4.19 23.36
C SER A 164 6.29 3.71 24.68
N GLU A 165 7.08 2.63 24.64
CA GLU A 165 7.78 2.09 25.80
C GLU A 165 8.99 2.94 26.16
N GLY A 166 9.71 3.49 25.18
CA GLY A 166 10.76 4.48 25.42
C GLY A 166 10.22 5.71 26.15
N GLU A 167 9.08 6.27 25.70
CA GLU A 167 8.42 7.37 26.40
C GLU A 167 7.97 7.00 27.81
N GLN A 168 7.42 5.79 27.98
CA GLN A 168 7.01 5.30 29.29
C GLN A 168 8.22 5.12 30.20
N ARG A 169 9.34 4.63 29.68
CA ARG A 169 10.61 4.48 30.40
C ARG A 169 11.17 5.83 30.83
N VAL A 170 11.12 6.84 29.96
CA VAL A 170 11.47 8.22 30.28
C VAL A 170 10.56 8.78 31.38
N PHE A 171 9.25 8.53 31.30
CA PHE A 171 8.32 8.95 32.33
C PHE A 171 8.60 8.27 33.68
N ASP A 172 8.86 6.96 33.67
CA ASP A 172 9.13 6.19 34.88
C ASP A 172 10.48 6.55 35.51
N ALA A 173 11.50 6.88 34.71
CA ALA A 173 12.81 7.32 35.20
C ALA A 173 12.82 8.80 35.63
N LEU A 174 12.26 9.70 34.81
CA LEU A 174 12.46 11.15 34.93
C LEU A 174 11.18 11.93 35.28
N GLY A 175 10.00 11.34 35.10
CA GLY A 175 8.71 12.01 35.30
C GLY A 175 8.30 12.94 34.17
N LEU A 176 8.95 12.86 33.01
CA LEU A 176 8.74 13.76 31.87
C LEU A 176 7.79 13.16 30.83
N ARG A 177 7.01 14.04 30.17
CA ARG A 177 6.23 13.72 28.96
C ARG A 177 6.34 14.86 27.96
N ALA A 178 6.44 14.52 26.69
CA ALA A 178 6.41 15.50 25.61
C ALA A 178 5.03 16.14 25.46
N ASP A 179 4.97 17.24 24.70
CA ASP A 179 3.86 18.20 24.67
C ASP A 179 2.92 18.06 23.46
N GLY A 180 2.96 16.91 22.76
CA GLY A 180 2.15 16.64 21.57
C GLY A 180 2.74 17.20 20.27
N ALA A 181 3.98 17.70 20.29
CA ALA A 181 4.69 18.16 19.10
C ALA A 181 4.91 17.04 18.07
N GLU A 182 5.23 17.42 16.83
CA GLU A 182 5.59 16.44 15.79
C GLU A 182 6.96 15.82 16.07
N LEU A 183 7.04 14.50 15.91
CA LEU A 183 8.30 13.76 15.79
C LEU A 183 8.30 13.04 14.44
N LYS A 184 9.18 13.48 13.54
CA LYS A 184 9.32 12.86 12.21
C LYS A 184 10.26 11.66 12.28
N ILE A 185 9.91 10.56 11.63
CA ILE A 185 10.76 9.38 11.50
C ILE A 185 11.40 9.37 10.11
N THR A 186 12.70 9.14 10.05
CA THR A 186 13.45 9.00 8.80
C THR A 186 14.34 7.76 8.86
N PHE A 187 14.54 7.14 7.70
CA PHE A 187 15.42 5.99 7.55
C PHE A 187 16.61 6.31 6.67
N SER A 188 17.79 5.82 7.08
CA SER A 188 19.01 5.77 6.28
C SER A 188 19.53 4.34 6.25
N ASN A 189 20.50 4.05 5.37
CA ASN A 189 21.19 2.77 5.33
C ASN A 189 22.68 3.01 5.08
N ASP A 190 23.33 3.67 6.04
CA ASP A 190 24.72 4.07 5.97
C ASP A 190 25.56 3.23 6.93
N SER A 191 26.19 2.19 6.40
CA SER A 191 27.07 1.31 7.17
C SER A 191 28.39 1.96 7.61
N SER A 192 28.69 3.18 7.15
CA SER A 192 29.88 3.93 7.56
C SER A 192 29.65 4.80 8.81
N SER A 193 28.39 5.11 9.11
CA SER A 193 28.01 5.85 10.31
C SER A 193 28.05 4.96 11.55
N GLN A 194 28.67 5.43 12.64
CA GLN A 194 28.63 4.74 13.93
C GLN A 194 27.34 5.01 14.72
N ALA A 195 26.48 5.93 14.24
CA ALA A 195 25.20 6.23 14.87
C ALA A 195 24.14 5.22 14.40
N LEU A 196 23.63 4.45 15.36
CA LEU A 196 22.55 3.47 15.17
C LEU A 196 21.21 4.20 14.97
N ALA A 197 20.90 5.14 15.87
CA ALA A 197 19.82 6.09 15.71
C ALA A 197 20.27 7.46 16.29
N SER A 198 19.52 8.51 16.00
CA SER A 198 19.73 9.83 16.60
C SER A 198 18.48 10.69 16.52
N VAL A 199 18.23 11.53 17.53
CA VAL A 199 17.25 12.61 17.47
C VAL A 199 17.94 13.91 17.10
N SER A 200 17.64 14.41 15.90
CA SER A 200 18.05 15.74 15.46
C SER A 200 16.87 16.72 15.56
N TYR A 201 17.18 18.01 15.48
CA TYR A 201 16.17 19.07 15.54
C TYR A 201 16.59 20.28 14.71
N THR A 202 15.65 21.20 14.45
CA THR A 202 15.96 22.47 13.79
C THR A 202 15.18 23.60 14.43
N GLY A 203 15.91 24.52 15.07
CA GLY A 203 15.35 25.66 15.80
C GLY A 203 14.92 25.30 17.22
N ALA A 204 14.66 26.34 18.01
CA ALA A 204 14.16 26.24 19.38
C ALA A 204 13.21 27.41 19.69
N ASP A 205 12.32 27.24 20.66
CA ASP A 205 11.45 28.31 21.14
C ASP A 205 12.18 29.27 22.10
N GLY A 206 11.49 30.32 22.58
CA GLY A 206 12.07 31.32 23.48
C GLY A 206 12.45 30.79 24.87
N SER A 207 12.08 29.55 25.21
CA SER A 207 12.49 28.86 26.44
C SER A 207 13.58 27.80 26.18
N GLY A 208 14.04 27.65 24.93
CA GLY A 208 15.08 26.70 24.57
C GLY A 208 14.59 25.27 24.29
N ARG A 209 13.27 25.05 24.19
CA ARG A 209 12.72 23.75 23.75
C ARG A 209 12.90 23.60 22.25
N VAL A 210 13.42 22.46 21.80
CA VAL A 210 13.78 22.24 20.40
C VAL A 210 12.56 21.96 19.53
N LEU A 211 12.59 22.45 18.28
CA LEU A 211 11.50 22.33 17.31
C LEU A 211 11.90 21.40 16.15
N ASN A 212 10.91 20.92 15.40
CA ASN A 212 11.11 20.10 14.20
C ASN A 212 12.01 18.88 14.45
N GLN A 213 11.70 18.10 15.49
CA GLN A 213 12.49 16.93 15.85
C GLN A 213 12.35 15.81 14.81
N VAL A 214 13.46 15.15 14.53
CA VAL A 214 13.54 14.02 13.61
C VAL A 214 14.27 12.87 14.31
N LEU A 215 13.59 11.75 14.47
CA LEU A 215 14.19 10.47 14.82
C LEU A 215 14.74 9.82 13.56
N ASN A 216 16.07 9.81 13.44
CA ASN A 216 16.79 9.20 12.32
C ASN A 216 17.22 7.80 12.74
N VAL A 217 16.79 6.79 11.99
CA VAL A 217 17.12 5.38 12.26
C VAL A 217 17.94 4.81 11.11
N ASN A 218 19.09 4.21 11.43
CA ASN A 218 20.01 3.64 10.45
C ASN A 218 19.76 2.14 10.28
N LEU A 219 19.13 1.75 9.17
CA LEU A 219 18.77 0.37 8.84
C LEU A 219 19.97 -0.55 8.63
N ALA A 220 21.21 -0.02 8.55
CA ALA A 220 22.41 -0.85 8.58
C ALA A 220 22.56 -1.66 9.89
N TYR A 221 21.88 -1.21 10.96
CA TYR A 221 21.91 -1.84 12.29
C TYR A 221 20.54 -2.30 12.77
N PHE A 222 19.46 -1.84 12.13
CA PHE A 222 18.08 -2.18 12.47
C PHE A 222 17.52 -3.09 11.38
N ASP A 223 17.41 -4.38 11.69
CA ASP A 223 16.81 -5.37 10.79
C ASP A 223 15.76 -6.23 11.51
N ALA A 224 14.93 -6.92 10.73
CA ALA A 224 13.88 -7.76 11.28
C ALA A 224 14.38 -8.98 12.05
N SER A 225 15.63 -9.40 11.87
CA SER A 225 16.22 -10.56 12.55
C SER A 225 16.53 -10.25 14.02
N SER A 226 16.76 -8.98 14.32
CA SER A 226 17.07 -8.46 15.65
C SER A 226 15.83 -8.27 16.54
N LEU A 227 14.62 -8.30 15.96
CA LEU A 227 13.37 -8.08 16.67
C LEU A 227 13.00 -9.24 17.62
N PRO A 228 12.31 -8.96 18.75
CA PRO A 228 11.85 -7.63 19.18
C PRO A 228 12.87 -6.82 20.00
N ASP A 229 13.87 -7.49 20.59
CA ASP A 229 14.82 -6.89 21.54
C ASP A 229 15.95 -6.09 20.87
N GLY A 230 15.85 -5.87 19.57
CA GLY A 230 16.80 -5.08 18.82
C GLY A 230 18.22 -5.65 18.74
N GLY A 231 18.44 -6.93 19.04
CA GLY A 231 19.73 -7.60 18.85
C GLY A 231 20.24 -8.38 20.07
N SER A 232 21.55 -8.29 20.31
CA SER A 232 22.26 -8.98 21.39
C SER A 232 23.47 -8.19 21.83
N PHE A 233 23.99 -8.48 23.02
CA PHE A 233 25.16 -7.80 23.58
C PHE A 233 26.31 -7.72 22.55
N PRO A 234 26.93 -6.54 22.38
CA PRO A 234 26.76 -5.31 23.17
C PRO A 234 25.71 -4.33 22.61
N GLN A 235 24.96 -4.68 21.57
CA GLN A 235 24.07 -3.75 20.86
C GLN A 235 22.62 -4.21 20.89
N TYR A 236 21.80 -3.42 21.59
CA TYR A 236 20.36 -3.58 21.70
C TYR A 236 19.70 -2.33 21.11
N THR A 237 19.21 -2.44 19.88
CA THR A 237 18.68 -1.28 19.14
C THR A 237 17.40 -0.72 19.77
N ASP A 238 16.64 -1.52 20.50
CA ASP A 238 15.49 -1.07 21.28
C ASP A 238 15.92 -0.09 22.40
N ARG A 239 16.97 -0.41 23.14
CA ARG A 239 17.58 0.46 24.15
C ARG A 239 18.16 1.73 23.56
N VAL A 240 18.73 1.66 22.36
CA VAL A 240 19.13 2.85 21.60
C VAL A 240 17.91 3.73 21.32
N ILE A 241 16.78 3.15 20.90
CA ILE A 241 15.54 3.94 20.74
C ILE A 241 15.08 4.54 22.08
N ALA A 242 15.15 3.82 23.20
CA ALA A 242 14.83 4.42 24.51
C ALA A 242 15.75 5.59 24.90
N HIS A 243 17.06 5.46 24.62
CA HIS A 243 18.02 6.56 24.76
C HIS A 243 17.60 7.76 23.91
N GLU A 244 17.31 7.54 22.63
CA GLU A 244 16.85 8.60 21.72
C GLU A 244 15.51 9.21 22.15
N MET A 245 14.58 8.42 22.69
CA MET A 245 13.33 8.94 23.22
C MET A 245 13.55 9.83 24.45
N ALA A 246 14.60 9.59 25.26
CA ALA A 246 14.97 10.51 26.33
C ALA A 246 15.37 11.88 25.77
N HIS A 247 16.20 11.92 24.72
CA HIS A 247 16.56 13.17 24.01
C HIS A 247 15.33 13.85 23.43
N ALA A 248 14.45 13.10 22.76
CA ALA A 248 13.23 13.64 22.18
C ALA A 248 12.36 14.33 23.24
N VAL A 249 12.06 13.62 24.34
CA VAL A 249 11.20 14.12 25.43
C VAL A 249 11.85 15.28 26.18
N MET A 250 13.15 15.19 26.49
CA MET A 250 13.89 16.29 27.11
C MET A 250 13.86 17.53 26.22
N GLY A 251 14.07 17.35 24.92
CA GLY A 251 14.00 18.41 23.91
C GLY A 251 12.70 19.22 23.94
N ARG A 252 11.57 18.58 24.26
CA ARG A 252 10.25 19.25 24.35
C ARG A 252 9.88 19.75 25.73
N THR A 253 10.64 19.42 26.77
CA THR A 253 10.24 19.72 28.16
C THR A 253 11.06 20.83 28.80
N MET A 254 12.31 21.05 28.38
CA MET A 254 13.26 21.95 29.05
C MET A 254 14.15 22.75 28.06
N ASN A 255 15.06 23.58 28.57
CA ASN A 255 16.03 24.36 27.81
C ASN A 255 17.14 23.46 27.24
N PHE A 256 16.77 22.55 26.36
CA PHE A 256 17.65 21.55 25.78
C PHE A 256 18.67 22.15 24.81
N ALA A 257 18.28 23.19 24.05
CA ALA A 257 19.11 23.73 22.97
C ALA A 257 20.39 24.44 23.46
N SER A 258 20.38 25.02 24.67
CA SER A 258 21.51 25.83 25.16
C SER A 258 21.67 25.89 26.68
N GLY A 259 20.76 25.28 27.44
CA GLY A 259 20.71 25.42 28.91
C GLY A 259 21.36 24.30 29.70
N LEU A 260 21.79 23.21 29.05
CA LEU A 260 22.24 21.98 29.71
C LEU A 260 23.62 21.53 29.21
N PRO A 261 24.50 21.03 30.11
CA PRO A 261 25.76 20.39 29.72
C PRO A 261 25.54 19.10 28.92
N SER A 262 26.49 18.78 28.04
CA SER A 262 26.44 17.58 27.20
C SER A 262 26.47 16.30 28.02
N TRP A 263 27.30 16.24 29.07
CA TRP A 263 27.36 15.10 29.99
C TRP A 263 26.02 14.84 30.68
N PHE A 264 25.23 15.89 30.93
CA PHE A 264 23.94 15.76 31.60
C PHE A 264 22.87 15.27 30.62
N ILE A 265 22.88 15.78 29.38
CA ILE A 265 21.99 15.33 28.32
C ILE A 265 22.22 13.83 28.04
N GLU A 266 23.45 13.44 27.71
CA GLU A 266 23.78 12.05 27.38
C GLU A 266 23.68 11.13 28.61
N GLY A 267 24.22 11.58 29.76
CA GLY A 267 24.16 10.80 30.99
C GLY A 267 22.75 10.52 31.48
N THR A 268 21.82 11.47 31.27
CA THR A 268 20.41 11.27 31.59
C THR A 268 19.79 10.23 30.66
N ALA A 269 20.04 10.34 29.35
CA ALA A 269 19.53 9.37 28.38
C ALA A 269 20.08 7.96 28.65
N GLU A 270 21.36 7.84 29.01
CA GLU A 270 21.95 6.57 29.46
C GLU A 270 21.31 6.05 30.75
N ALA A 271 20.99 6.90 31.72
CA ALA A 271 20.36 6.47 32.96
C ALA A 271 18.91 5.97 32.80
N VAL A 272 18.21 6.38 31.74
CA VAL A 272 16.85 5.89 31.42
C VAL A 272 16.89 4.40 31.04
N GLN A 273 17.87 4.00 30.24
CA GLN A 273 18.00 2.66 29.67
C GLN A 273 19.04 1.77 30.41
N GLY A 274 19.87 2.40 31.24
CA GLY A 274 20.96 1.78 32.00
C GLY A 274 22.24 1.66 31.17
N ALA A 275 23.41 1.79 31.79
CA ALA A 275 24.69 1.69 31.08
C ALA A 275 25.78 1.01 31.93
N ASP A 276 25.39 0.16 32.88
CA ASP A 276 26.33 -0.51 33.80
C ASP A 276 27.38 -1.33 33.04
N GLU A 277 27.03 -2.00 31.95
CA GLU A 277 27.97 -2.73 31.11
C GLU A 277 29.01 -1.83 30.42
N ARG A 278 28.61 -0.61 30.02
CA ARG A 278 29.53 0.38 29.42
C ARG A 278 30.43 0.95 30.50
N LEU A 279 29.86 1.31 31.65
CA LEU A 279 30.60 1.83 32.79
C LEU A 279 31.61 0.80 33.30
N ALA A 280 31.23 -0.48 33.38
CA ALA A 280 32.11 -1.58 33.76
C ALA A 280 33.30 -1.70 32.80
N ALA A 281 33.05 -1.62 31.49
CA ALA A 281 34.11 -1.68 30.48
C ALA A 281 35.09 -0.50 30.59
N ASP A 282 34.57 0.72 30.70
CA ASP A 282 35.38 1.94 30.74
C ASP A 282 36.15 2.11 32.06
N THR A 283 35.70 1.47 33.14
CA THR A 283 36.29 1.61 34.48
C THR A 283 37.00 0.36 34.99
N ALA A 284 37.17 -0.66 34.15
CA ALA A 284 37.72 -1.96 34.53
C ALA A 284 36.99 -2.55 35.76
N GLY A 285 35.66 -2.64 35.68
CA GLY A 285 34.78 -3.12 36.74
C GLY A 285 34.74 -2.19 37.96
N GLY A 286 34.83 -0.87 37.75
CA GLY A 286 34.78 0.15 38.80
C GLY A 286 36.09 0.45 39.51
N THR A 287 37.21 -0.11 39.05
CA THR A 287 38.53 0.06 39.70
C THR A 287 39.33 1.27 39.21
N ASN A 288 38.98 1.86 38.05
CA ASN A 288 39.68 3.01 37.48
C ASN A 288 38.70 4.04 36.87
N THR A 289 38.47 5.15 37.55
CA THR A 289 37.53 6.20 37.11
C THR A 289 38.20 7.42 36.46
N ALA A 290 39.53 7.42 36.29
CA ALA A 290 40.26 8.62 35.86
C ALA A 290 39.79 9.15 34.50
N ALA A 291 39.54 8.25 33.54
CA ALA A 291 39.10 8.63 32.19
C ALA A 291 37.68 9.23 32.19
N ILE A 292 36.74 8.61 32.92
CA ILE A 292 35.35 9.09 32.97
C ILE A 292 35.23 10.43 33.70
N VAL A 293 36.03 10.65 34.76
CA VAL A 293 36.07 11.92 35.50
C VAL A 293 36.71 13.01 34.66
N ALA A 294 37.75 12.69 33.89
CA ALA A 294 38.36 13.65 32.97
C ALA A 294 37.39 14.07 31.86
N ALA A 295 36.66 13.12 31.26
CA ALA A 295 35.66 13.41 30.22
C ALA A 295 34.48 14.22 30.78
N PHE A 296 33.95 13.86 31.95
CA PHE A 296 32.88 14.60 32.64
C PHE A 296 33.29 16.06 32.90
N ASN A 297 34.49 16.29 33.45
CA ASN A 297 34.97 17.64 33.75
C ASN A 297 35.23 18.48 32.49
N ALA A 298 35.52 17.84 31.37
CA ALA A 298 35.68 18.48 30.07
C ALA A 298 34.36 18.70 29.32
N ASP A 299 33.23 18.20 29.84
CA ASP A 299 31.95 18.09 29.10
C ASP A 299 32.09 17.41 27.74
N ASP A 300 32.97 16.40 27.64
CA ASP A 300 33.29 15.71 26.39
C ASP A 300 32.56 14.36 26.29
N VAL A 301 31.55 14.32 25.42
CA VAL A 301 30.75 13.12 25.09
C VAL A 301 31.08 12.55 23.70
N SER A 302 32.27 12.85 23.17
CA SER A 302 32.70 12.33 21.85
C SER A 302 33.11 10.85 21.86
N GLY A 303 33.30 10.25 23.05
CA GLY A 303 33.70 8.85 23.21
C GLY A 303 33.06 8.19 24.43
N SER A 304 33.22 6.87 24.55
CA SER A 304 32.54 6.03 25.57
C SER A 304 32.73 6.55 27.00
N ALA A 305 33.94 7.01 27.35
CA ALA A 305 34.23 7.53 28.69
C ALA A 305 33.36 8.75 29.07
N GLY A 306 32.95 9.57 28.08
CA GLY A 306 32.04 10.69 28.28
C GLY A 306 30.62 10.24 28.64
N TYR A 307 30.08 9.28 27.89
CA TYR A 307 28.78 8.66 28.19
C TYR A 307 28.80 8.00 29.57
N SER A 308 29.83 7.21 29.87
CA SER A 308 30.02 6.56 31.19
C SER A 308 30.18 7.57 32.32
N GLY A 309 30.90 8.67 32.10
CA GLY A 309 31.07 9.75 33.08
C GLY A 309 29.76 10.49 33.35
N GLY A 310 29.01 10.83 32.31
CA GLY A 310 27.68 11.43 32.44
C GLY A 310 26.69 10.51 33.15
N TYR A 311 26.67 9.22 32.79
CA TYR A 311 25.83 8.20 33.41
C TYR A 311 26.12 8.06 34.92
N ALA A 312 27.40 7.89 35.28
CA ALA A 312 27.81 7.80 36.69
C ALA A 312 27.48 9.08 37.47
N ALA A 313 27.64 10.26 36.85
CA ALA A 313 27.29 11.54 37.45
C ALA A 313 25.78 11.66 37.71
N VAL A 314 24.94 11.22 36.75
CA VAL A 314 23.48 11.21 36.90
C VAL A 314 23.03 10.23 37.98
N ARG A 315 23.61 9.03 38.04
CA ARG A 315 23.35 8.05 39.10
C ARG A 315 23.75 8.62 40.48
N TYR A 316 24.94 9.23 40.59
CA TYR A 316 25.39 9.89 41.82
C TYR A 316 24.45 11.03 42.25
N MET A 317 23.99 11.85 41.29
CA MET A 317 23.00 12.91 41.53
C MET A 317 21.70 12.33 42.06
N HIS A 318 21.19 11.27 41.43
CA HIS A 318 19.97 10.59 41.81
C HIS A 318 20.06 10.08 43.26
N ASP A 319 21.14 9.39 43.63
CA ASP A 319 21.33 8.84 44.98
C ASP A 319 21.53 9.93 46.03
N SER A 320 22.30 10.97 45.71
CA SER A 320 22.55 12.10 46.63
C SER A 320 21.26 12.87 46.95
N ILE A 321 20.38 13.07 45.96
CA ILE A 321 19.08 13.71 46.17
C ILE A 321 18.16 12.81 47.00
N LYS A 322 18.18 11.49 46.79
CA LYS A 322 17.44 10.54 47.63
C LYS A 322 17.95 10.54 49.08
N ALA A 323 19.26 10.59 49.27
CA ALA A 323 19.87 10.71 50.59
C ALA A 323 19.47 12.04 51.30
N ALA A 324 19.25 13.11 50.53
CA ALA A 324 18.70 14.38 51.02
C ALA A 324 17.16 14.36 51.23
N GLY A 325 16.49 13.22 51.04
CA GLY A 325 15.05 13.05 51.24
C GLY A 325 14.17 13.39 50.02
N GLY A 326 14.77 13.55 48.84
CA GLY A 326 14.07 13.77 47.57
C GLY A 326 13.71 12.49 46.82
N ARG A 327 13.15 12.65 45.61
CA ARG A 327 12.77 11.55 44.69
C ARG A 327 13.84 11.26 43.63
N GLY A 328 15.10 11.56 43.94
CA GLY A 328 16.21 11.48 43.00
C GLY A 328 16.11 12.51 41.87
N ILE A 329 16.63 12.16 40.70
CA ILE A 329 16.69 13.06 39.53
C ILE A 329 15.31 13.61 39.10
N LYS A 330 14.21 12.94 39.43
CA LYS A 330 12.85 13.42 39.15
C LYS A 330 12.55 14.79 39.74
N ASP A 331 13.16 15.15 40.87
CA ASP A 331 12.96 16.47 41.46
C ASP A 331 13.67 17.58 40.64
N VAL A 332 14.86 17.29 40.09
CA VAL A 332 15.58 18.21 39.18
C VAL A 332 14.85 18.32 37.84
N MET A 333 14.44 17.19 37.26
CA MET A 333 13.71 17.14 35.99
C MET A 333 12.35 17.84 36.09
N GLY A 334 11.62 17.63 37.20
CA GLY A 334 10.35 18.33 37.45
C GLY A 334 10.53 19.85 37.57
N TYR A 335 11.64 20.32 38.15
CA TYR A 335 11.97 21.73 38.18
C TYR A 335 12.24 22.28 36.77
N LEU A 336 13.08 21.59 35.98
CA LEU A 336 13.40 21.96 34.60
C LEU A 336 12.15 22.01 33.71
N GLN A 337 11.24 21.04 33.84
CA GLN A 337 9.98 21.02 33.09
C GLN A 337 9.05 22.18 33.47
N SER A 338 8.96 22.50 34.76
CA SER A 338 8.11 23.59 35.26
C SER A 338 8.69 24.97 34.95
N ASN A 339 10.01 25.05 34.74
CA ASN A 339 10.76 26.26 34.47
C ASN A 339 11.60 26.06 33.20
N PRO A 340 10.97 25.97 32.02
CA PRO A 340 11.63 25.46 30.82
C PRO A 340 12.83 26.29 30.37
N GLY A 341 12.90 27.59 30.68
CA GLY A 341 14.07 28.43 30.36
C GLY A 341 15.22 28.39 31.38
N SER A 342 15.09 27.60 32.46
CA SER A 342 16.10 27.52 33.52
C SER A 342 17.34 26.74 33.11
N THR A 343 18.45 27.00 33.80
CA THR A 343 19.71 26.25 33.63
C THR A 343 19.77 25.07 34.60
N LEU A 344 20.68 24.12 34.34
CA LEU A 344 20.93 23.03 35.29
C LEU A 344 21.39 23.52 36.67
N ASP A 345 22.16 24.60 36.72
CA ASP A 345 22.59 25.23 37.99
C ASP A 345 21.39 25.64 38.85
N GLN A 346 20.42 26.33 38.24
CA GLN A 346 19.19 26.73 38.93
C GLN A 346 18.37 25.51 39.36
N ALA A 347 18.30 24.48 38.53
CA ALA A 347 17.56 23.26 38.85
C ALA A 347 18.20 22.47 40.00
N LEU A 348 19.53 22.43 40.09
CA LEU A 348 20.23 21.80 41.21
C LEU A 348 20.05 22.62 42.49
N ALA A 349 20.24 23.93 42.44
CA ALA A 349 20.10 24.80 43.61
C ALA A 349 18.69 24.76 44.23
N ASN A 350 17.64 24.64 43.39
CA ASN A 350 16.25 24.75 43.85
C ASN A 350 15.51 23.40 43.88
N GLY A 351 15.92 22.42 43.08
CA GLY A 351 15.25 21.13 42.91
C GLY A 351 15.92 19.96 43.66
N SER A 352 17.19 20.05 44.03
CA SER A 352 17.95 18.93 44.62
C SER A 352 17.63 18.60 46.09
N ARG A 353 16.64 19.27 46.70
CA ARG A 353 16.34 19.19 48.14
C ARG A 353 17.51 19.58 49.05
N GLY A 354 18.43 20.40 48.53
CA GLY A 354 19.61 20.84 49.26
C GLY A 354 20.77 19.86 49.23
N ALA A 355 20.71 18.79 48.41
CA ALA A 355 21.87 17.94 48.14
C ALA A 355 23.01 18.73 47.49
N PHE A 356 22.66 19.71 46.64
CA PHE A 356 23.62 20.56 45.94
C PHE A 356 23.19 22.03 46.00
N SER A 357 24.16 22.92 46.24
CA SER A 357 23.96 24.37 46.19
C SER A 357 23.91 24.94 44.76
N GLY A 358 24.34 24.17 43.76
CA GLY A 358 24.36 24.52 42.35
C GLY A 358 25.21 23.53 41.54
N LEU A 359 25.46 23.83 40.28
CA LEU A 359 26.19 22.95 39.36
C LEU A 359 27.67 22.79 39.75
N ALA A 360 28.34 23.87 40.14
CA ALA A 360 29.75 23.83 40.52
C ALA A 360 30.01 22.96 41.78
N ASP A 361 29.08 23.00 42.73
CA ASP A 361 29.11 22.18 43.94
C ASP A 361 28.93 20.69 43.59
N PHE A 362 27.91 20.37 42.78
CA PHE A 362 27.72 19.03 42.25
C PHE A 362 28.98 18.48 41.54
N GLN A 363 29.58 19.26 40.63
CA GLN A 363 30.77 18.85 39.89
C GLN A 363 31.96 18.59 40.81
N THR A 364 32.12 19.40 41.85
CA THR A 364 33.19 19.23 42.85
C THR A 364 32.99 17.96 43.66
N GLN A 365 31.76 17.73 44.15
CA GLN A 365 31.42 16.54 44.93
C GLN A 365 31.58 15.26 44.10
N PHE A 366 31.01 15.21 42.88
CA PHE A 366 31.14 14.04 42.02
C PHE A 366 32.60 13.77 41.64
N SER A 367 33.39 14.78 41.29
CA SER A 367 34.82 14.57 40.94
C SER A 367 35.64 14.03 42.12
N SER A 368 35.29 14.39 43.35
CA SER A 368 35.90 13.85 44.56
C SER A 368 35.49 12.40 44.81
N ASP A 369 34.20 12.11 44.65
CA ASP A 369 33.60 10.87 45.14
C ASP A 369 33.46 9.79 44.04
N ALA A 370 33.69 10.12 42.77
CA ALA A 370 33.46 9.22 41.64
C ALA A 370 34.14 7.85 41.80
N ALA A 371 35.38 7.82 42.30
CA ALA A 371 36.11 6.57 42.51
C ALA A 371 35.43 5.65 43.54
N SER A 372 35.02 6.18 44.70
CA SER A 372 34.34 5.38 45.72
C SER A 372 32.90 5.04 45.30
N TYR A 373 32.21 5.97 44.63
CA TYR A 373 30.85 5.76 44.17
C TYR A 373 30.76 4.66 43.12
N VAL A 374 31.55 4.74 42.05
CA VAL A 374 31.53 3.72 40.99
C VAL A 374 31.95 2.35 41.52
N ALA A 375 32.94 2.29 42.43
CA ALA A 375 33.34 1.04 43.07
C ALA A 375 32.26 0.43 43.98
N SER A 376 31.22 1.20 44.36
CA SER A 376 30.10 0.72 45.16
C SER A 376 28.93 0.18 44.33
N LEU A 377 28.90 0.44 43.03
CA LEU A 377 27.88 -0.07 42.12
C LEU A 377 28.11 -1.56 41.85
N ASP A 378 27.03 -2.34 41.75
CA ASP A 378 27.12 -3.72 41.27
C ASP A 378 27.12 -3.73 39.74
N LEU A 379 28.30 -3.70 39.13
CA LEU A 379 28.44 -3.71 37.67
C LEU A 379 28.59 -5.13 37.09
N THR A 380 28.27 -6.16 37.87
CA THR A 380 28.59 -7.56 37.54
C THR A 380 27.38 -8.44 37.31
N ASN A 381 26.18 -7.95 37.63
CA ASN A 381 24.94 -8.69 37.50
C ASN A 381 24.29 -8.47 36.10
N GLU A 382 23.05 -8.93 35.91
CA GLU A 382 22.33 -8.78 34.63
C GLU A 382 21.53 -7.47 34.50
N ASP A 383 21.34 -6.72 35.60
CA ASP A 383 20.65 -5.42 35.60
C ASP A 383 21.51 -4.39 34.85
N THR A 384 20.86 -3.48 34.14
CA THR A 384 21.57 -2.46 33.35
C THR A 384 21.87 -1.20 34.16
N GLY A 385 21.35 -1.09 35.39
CA GLY A 385 21.43 0.10 36.21
C GLY A 385 20.48 1.21 35.79
N ALA A 386 19.47 0.88 34.99
CA ALA A 386 18.43 1.83 34.59
C ALA A 386 17.65 2.35 35.82
N LEU A 387 17.32 3.64 35.85
CA LEU A 387 16.61 4.26 36.98
C LEU A 387 15.24 3.63 37.26
N GLY A 388 15.02 3.03 38.42
CA GLY A 388 13.84 2.23 38.75
C GLY A 388 14.09 0.72 38.70
N GLY A 389 15.26 0.30 38.22
CA GLY A 389 15.76 -1.08 38.27
C GLY A 389 16.35 -1.46 39.63
N LEU A 390 16.92 -2.66 39.72
CA LEU A 390 17.43 -3.20 40.98
C LEU A 390 18.58 -2.35 41.52
N ASP A 391 19.56 -2.03 40.67
CA ASP A 391 20.81 -1.42 41.13
C ASP A 391 20.69 0.10 41.39
N ALA A 392 19.74 0.76 40.73
CA ALA A 392 19.47 2.18 40.95
C ALA A 392 18.49 2.45 42.10
N ASP A 393 17.45 1.63 42.24
CA ASP A 393 16.29 1.95 43.08
C ASP A 393 15.80 0.79 43.96
N GLY A 394 16.41 -0.39 43.88
CA GLY A 394 15.91 -1.59 44.55
C GLY A 394 14.63 -2.14 43.93
N GLY A 395 14.39 -1.82 42.65
CA GLY A 395 13.25 -2.27 41.87
C GLY A 395 13.40 -3.70 41.33
N PRO A 396 12.57 -4.09 40.34
CA PRO A 396 12.77 -5.35 39.62
C PRO A 396 14.06 -5.30 38.80
N VAL A 397 14.64 -6.47 38.51
CA VAL A 397 15.79 -6.58 37.62
C VAL A 397 15.40 -6.12 36.21
N LEU A 398 16.06 -5.07 35.74
CA LEU A 398 15.94 -4.55 34.38
C LEU A 398 17.18 -4.96 33.59
N THR A 399 17.09 -6.12 32.97
CA THR A 399 18.10 -6.61 32.03
C THR A 399 18.06 -5.83 30.73
N ALA A 400 19.07 -6.02 29.88
CA ALA A 400 19.09 -5.47 28.53
C ALA A 400 17.84 -5.84 27.69
N LYS A 401 17.10 -6.90 28.05
CA LYS A 401 15.86 -7.33 27.39
C LYS A 401 14.57 -7.00 28.15
N SER A 402 14.66 -6.64 29.43
CA SER A 402 13.46 -6.34 30.25
C SER A 402 13.33 -4.87 30.58
N VAL A 403 14.34 -4.05 30.28
CA VAL A 403 14.25 -2.58 30.35
C VAL A 403 13.19 -2.02 29.40
N LEU A 404 13.01 -2.68 28.25
CA LEU A 404 11.86 -2.53 27.35
C LEU A 404 11.20 -3.90 27.23
N LEU A 405 9.89 -3.98 27.37
CA LEU A 405 9.16 -5.25 27.37
C LEU A 405 8.80 -5.70 25.96
N ASN A 406 8.84 -4.79 25.00
CA ASN A 406 8.53 -4.98 23.60
C ASN A 406 7.12 -5.57 23.35
N GLN A 407 6.15 -5.10 24.14
CA GLN A 407 4.74 -5.53 24.14
C GLN A 407 3.76 -4.37 23.90
N GLY A 408 4.25 -3.13 23.94
CA GLY A 408 3.47 -1.90 23.81
C GLY A 408 2.82 -1.48 25.13
N THR A 409 2.42 -0.22 25.20
CA THR A 409 1.82 0.40 26.40
C THR A 409 0.29 0.35 26.40
N GLY A 410 -0.32 -0.43 25.51
CA GLY A 410 -1.77 -0.48 25.28
C GLY A 410 -2.33 0.63 24.38
N THR A 411 -1.52 1.66 24.07
CA THR A 411 -1.83 2.68 23.04
C THR A 411 -0.71 2.65 21.99
N PRO A 412 -0.94 2.07 20.80
CA PRO A 412 0.05 2.08 19.72
C PRO A 412 0.42 3.51 19.32
N GLY A 413 1.67 3.70 18.87
CA GLY A 413 2.23 4.98 18.46
C GLY A 413 2.99 5.66 19.58
N SER A 414 2.62 6.90 19.87
CA SER A 414 3.26 7.74 20.89
C SER A 414 2.21 8.37 21.79
N GLN A 415 2.53 8.53 23.07
CA GLN A 415 1.69 9.22 24.05
C GLN A 415 2.05 10.71 24.18
N GLY A 416 3.28 11.10 23.83
CA GLY A 416 3.80 12.47 23.95
C GLY A 416 4.04 13.20 22.63
N PHE A 417 4.04 12.50 21.49
CA PHE A 417 4.28 13.06 20.17
C PHE A 417 3.20 12.70 19.15
N ARG A 418 3.05 13.55 18.13
CA ARG A 418 2.39 13.18 16.89
C ARG A 418 3.44 12.67 15.90
N LEU A 419 3.43 11.36 15.63
CA LEU A 419 4.39 10.74 14.72
C LEU A 419 4.11 11.14 13.27
N VAL A 420 5.17 11.45 12.53
CA VAL A 420 5.15 11.62 11.07
C VAL A 420 6.00 10.52 10.45
N GLU A 421 5.33 9.56 9.81
CA GLU A 421 5.93 8.32 9.30
C GLU A 421 6.58 8.52 7.91
N PRO A 422 7.63 7.75 7.58
CA PRO A 422 8.13 7.70 6.21
C PRO A 422 7.12 7.01 5.29
N THR A 423 6.99 7.50 4.06
CA THR A 423 6.21 6.84 3.01
C THR A 423 6.98 5.61 2.50
N LEU A 424 6.61 4.41 2.96
CA LEU A 424 7.30 3.17 2.60
C LEU A 424 6.82 2.54 1.27
N PHE A 425 5.61 2.88 0.84
CA PHE A 425 5.05 2.42 -0.43
C PHE A 425 4.32 3.55 -1.14
N ASP A 426 4.33 3.49 -2.47
CA ASP A 426 3.49 4.35 -3.31
C ASP A 426 2.04 3.84 -3.20
N ASP A 427 1.19 4.65 -2.58
CA ASP A 427 -0.23 4.38 -2.39
C ASP A 427 -1.01 4.39 -3.71
N THR A 428 -0.42 4.91 -4.79
CA THR A 428 -1.01 4.99 -6.13
C THR A 428 -0.68 3.81 -7.04
N ALA A 429 0.31 2.98 -6.68
CA ALA A 429 0.73 1.82 -7.47
C ALA A 429 -0.24 0.63 -7.27
N VAL A 430 -1.39 0.68 -7.93
CA VAL A 430 -2.38 -0.42 -7.95
C VAL A 430 -2.39 -1.10 -9.33
N GLY A 431 -2.52 -2.43 -9.34
CA GLY A 431 -2.43 -3.27 -10.53
C GLY A 431 -1.14 -4.10 -10.62
N GLY A 432 -1.14 -5.10 -11.50
CA GLY A 432 -0.02 -6.02 -11.76
C GLY A 432 0.80 -5.61 -12.98
N SER A 433 2.05 -6.06 -13.01
CA SER A 433 2.98 -5.89 -14.13
C SER A 433 2.68 -6.85 -15.28
N ALA A 434 2.10 -8.04 -15.01
CA ALA A 434 1.66 -8.97 -16.05
C ALA A 434 0.28 -8.55 -16.59
N LEU A 435 0.31 -7.78 -17.68
CA LEU A 435 -0.89 -7.26 -18.32
C LEU A 435 -1.51 -8.27 -19.27
N THR A 436 -2.79 -8.58 -19.06
CA THR A 436 -3.63 -9.27 -20.03
C THR A 436 -4.40 -8.24 -20.86
N GLN A 437 -4.22 -8.28 -22.17
CA GLN A 437 -4.88 -7.37 -23.09
C GLN A 437 -6.18 -7.97 -23.64
N PHE A 438 -7.27 -7.20 -23.57
CA PHE A 438 -8.55 -7.52 -24.19
C PHE A 438 -8.87 -6.50 -25.28
N GLN A 439 -9.24 -6.99 -26.46
CA GLN A 439 -9.73 -6.18 -27.58
C GLN A 439 -11.21 -5.90 -27.37
N ILE A 440 -11.53 -4.71 -26.86
CA ILE A 440 -12.87 -4.30 -26.41
C ILE A 440 -13.53 -3.30 -27.36
N GLY A 441 -12.97 -3.07 -28.54
CA GLY A 441 -13.57 -2.27 -29.60
C GLY A 441 -13.55 -2.98 -30.95
N ALA A 442 -14.29 -2.40 -31.91
CA ALA A 442 -14.43 -2.96 -33.25
C ALA A 442 -13.27 -2.57 -34.19
N GLN A 443 -12.45 -1.59 -33.81
CA GLN A 443 -11.26 -1.19 -34.55
C GLN A 443 -9.99 -1.74 -33.90
N ALA A 444 -8.96 -1.96 -34.71
CA ALA A 444 -7.68 -2.45 -34.21
C ALA A 444 -7.14 -1.53 -33.09
N TYR A 445 -6.60 -2.16 -32.04
CA TYR A 445 -5.95 -1.50 -30.90
C TYR A 445 -6.88 -0.78 -29.91
N GLU A 446 -8.19 -0.83 -30.09
CA GLU A 446 -9.17 -0.45 -29.06
C GLU A 446 -9.18 -1.51 -27.93
N THR A 447 -8.18 -1.40 -27.05
CA THR A 447 -7.88 -2.42 -26.04
C THR A 447 -7.92 -1.89 -24.62
N ILE A 448 -8.15 -2.79 -23.68
CA ILE A 448 -7.93 -2.60 -22.26
C ILE A 448 -6.87 -3.59 -21.79
N GLN A 449 -5.96 -3.11 -20.97
CA GLN A 449 -4.99 -3.96 -20.28
C GLN A 449 -5.41 -4.08 -18.83
N ILE A 450 -5.39 -5.32 -18.33
CA ILE A 450 -5.75 -5.67 -16.96
C ILE A 450 -4.54 -6.39 -16.39
N GLY A 451 -3.93 -5.84 -15.34
CA GLY A 451 -2.91 -6.50 -14.55
C GLY A 451 -3.35 -6.56 -13.11
N ILE A 452 -3.13 -7.69 -12.44
CA ILE A 452 -3.51 -7.86 -11.04
C ILE A 452 -2.25 -8.24 -10.27
N GLY A 453 -1.98 -7.49 -9.20
CA GLY A 453 -0.77 -7.65 -8.41
C GLY A 453 -0.65 -9.02 -7.76
N SER A 454 0.59 -9.38 -7.38
CA SER A 454 0.83 -10.58 -6.58
C SER A 454 0.33 -10.37 -5.15
N PHE A 455 -0.14 -11.44 -4.52
CA PHE A 455 -0.49 -11.48 -3.10
C PHE A 455 0.12 -12.71 -2.42
N ASN A 456 1.15 -13.32 -3.00
CA ASN A 456 1.90 -14.34 -2.27
C ASN A 456 2.47 -13.75 -0.97
N VAL A 457 2.89 -14.62 -0.06
CA VAL A 457 3.39 -14.26 1.28
C VAL A 457 4.49 -13.21 1.21
N GLU A 458 5.38 -13.26 0.22
CA GLU A 458 6.44 -12.28 0.04
C GLU A 458 5.90 -10.92 -0.46
N ALA A 459 4.99 -10.94 -1.44
CA ALA A 459 4.30 -9.75 -1.95
C ALA A 459 3.52 -9.01 -0.86
N LEU A 460 2.89 -9.76 0.06
CA LEU A 460 2.20 -9.23 1.23
C LEU A 460 3.14 -8.91 2.41
N ALA A 461 4.44 -9.18 2.29
CA ALA A 461 5.45 -9.04 3.34
C ALA A 461 5.20 -9.86 4.62
N LEU A 462 4.57 -11.01 4.48
CA LEU A 462 4.23 -11.89 5.59
C LEU A 462 5.25 -13.02 5.78
N SER A 463 6.36 -13.02 5.03
CA SER A 463 7.37 -14.09 5.07
C SER A 463 8.11 -14.19 6.41
N ARG A 464 8.10 -13.12 7.20
CA ARG A 464 8.71 -13.05 8.54
C ARG A 464 7.67 -13.07 9.68
N LEU A 465 6.40 -13.27 9.35
CA LEU A 465 5.31 -13.26 10.33
C LEU A 465 5.53 -14.35 11.41
N SER A 466 5.48 -13.95 12.68
CA SER A 466 5.59 -14.87 13.81
C SER A 466 4.63 -14.49 14.95
N LEU A 467 3.68 -15.38 15.24
CA LEU A 467 2.77 -15.23 16.38
C LEU A 467 3.41 -15.66 17.70
N GLN A 468 4.54 -16.38 17.64
CA GLN A 468 5.26 -16.84 18.82
C GLN A 468 6.05 -15.72 19.48
N LYS A 469 6.82 -14.97 18.70
CA LYS A 469 7.74 -13.93 19.19
C LYS A 469 7.05 -12.58 19.30
N THR A 470 6.38 -12.16 18.23
CA THR A 470 5.91 -10.78 18.06
C THR A 470 4.46 -10.75 17.54
N PRO A 471 3.49 -11.33 18.28
CA PRO A 471 2.10 -11.40 17.80
C PRO A 471 1.47 -10.04 17.55
N GLY A 472 1.89 -8.99 18.26
CA GLY A 472 1.45 -7.61 18.01
C GLY A 472 1.92 -7.06 16.65
N LEU A 473 3.20 -7.29 16.29
CA LEU A 473 3.71 -6.90 14.97
C LEU A 473 3.04 -7.69 13.86
N ALA A 474 2.83 -9.00 14.07
CA ALA A 474 2.14 -9.82 13.10
C ALA A 474 0.73 -9.28 12.78
N VAL A 475 -0.01 -8.80 13.78
CA VAL A 475 -1.32 -8.17 13.55
C VAL A 475 -1.19 -6.89 12.70
N MET A 476 -0.17 -6.06 12.94
CA MET A 476 0.09 -4.87 12.13
C MET A 476 0.45 -5.22 10.68
N ASP A 477 1.31 -6.22 10.48
CA ASP A 477 1.71 -6.68 9.14
C ASP A 477 0.50 -7.23 8.36
N ILE A 478 -0.44 -7.90 9.04
CA ILE A 478 -1.69 -8.40 8.44
C ILE A 478 -2.64 -7.24 8.11
N ASP A 479 -2.75 -6.22 8.96
CA ASP A 479 -3.59 -5.05 8.69
C ASP A 479 -3.08 -4.30 7.43
N ASP A 480 -1.76 -4.18 7.26
CA ASP A 480 -1.15 -3.65 6.03
C ASP A 480 -1.44 -4.52 4.80
N ALA A 481 -1.36 -5.86 4.95
CA ALA A 481 -1.66 -6.81 3.88
C ALA A 481 -3.13 -6.75 3.45
N LEU A 482 -4.06 -6.65 4.41
CA LEU A 482 -5.49 -6.45 4.13
C LEU A 482 -5.74 -5.14 3.37
N ALA A 483 -5.10 -4.04 3.79
CA ALA A 483 -5.18 -2.77 3.09
C ALA A 483 -4.63 -2.83 1.65
N TYR A 484 -3.64 -3.68 1.36
CA TYR A 484 -3.20 -3.96 0.00
C TYR A 484 -4.25 -4.72 -0.82
N ILE A 485 -4.84 -5.78 -0.26
CA ILE A 485 -5.87 -6.58 -0.93
C ILE A 485 -7.10 -5.73 -1.26
N ASP A 486 -7.58 -4.94 -0.30
CA ASP A 486 -8.74 -4.06 -0.50
C ASP A 486 -8.51 -3.03 -1.63
N ARG A 487 -7.27 -2.53 -1.78
CA ARG A 487 -6.90 -1.66 -2.91
C ARG A 487 -6.94 -2.40 -4.24
N GLN A 488 -6.42 -3.63 -4.33
CA GLN A 488 -6.49 -4.44 -5.55
C GLN A 488 -7.95 -4.72 -5.96
N ARG A 489 -8.82 -5.02 -4.99
CA ARG A 489 -10.27 -5.19 -5.22
C ARG A 489 -10.92 -3.90 -5.71
N GLY A 490 -10.57 -2.76 -5.12
CA GLY A 490 -11.04 -1.44 -5.55
C GLY A 490 -10.66 -1.14 -7.01
N TYR A 491 -9.42 -1.43 -7.41
CA TYR A 491 -8.97 -1.33 -8.80
C TYR A 491 -9.78 -2.25 -9.74
N MET A 492 -9.97 -3.50 -9.36
CA MET A 492 -10.72 -4.46 -10.17
C MET A 492 -12.19 -4.05 -10.33
N GLY A 493 -12.83 -3.55 -9.28
CA GLY A 493 -14.18 -3.00 -9.34
C GLY A 493 -14.29 -1.80 -10.29
N ALA A 494 -13.30 -0.90 -10.29
CA ALA A 494 -13.25 0.21 -11.25
C ALA A 494 -13.11 -0.29 -12.70
N VAL A 495 -12.29 -1.31 -12.94
CA VAL A 495 -12.14 -1.91 -14.28
C VAL A 495 -13.42 -2.62 -14.72
N GLN A 496 -14.10 -3.35 -13.83
CA GLN A 496 -15.39 -3.99 -14.11
C GLN A 496 -16.44 -2.95 -14.53
N ASN A 497 -16.62 -1.88 -13.77
CA ASN A 497 -17.54 -0.78 -14.10
C ASN A 497 -17.25 -0.20 -15.49
N ARG A 498 -15.95 -0.03 -15.84
CA ARG A 498 -15.54 0.46 -17.16
C ARG A 498 -15.88 -0.52 -18.28
N LEU A 499 -15.69 -1.82 -18.06
CA LEU A 499 -16.05 -2.85 -19.03
C LEU A 499 -17.57 -2.91 -19.24
N GLU A 500 -18.37 -2.83 -18.18
CA GLU A 500 -19.83 -2.80 -18.27
C GLU A 500 -20.34 -1.58 -19.05
N ALA A 501 -19.80 -0.39 -18.75
CA ALA A 501 -20.10 0.82 -19.50
C ALA A 501 -19.70 0.69 -20.98
N THR A 502 -18.54 0.07 -21.25
CA THR A 502 -18.09 -0.21 -22.61
C THR A 502 -19.06 -1.16 -23.33
N ILE A 503 -19.48 -2.25 -22.70
CA ILE A 503 -20.45 -3.20 -23.26
C ILE A 503 -21.75 -2.49 -23.63
N SER A 504 -22.30 -1.69 -22.71
CA SER A 504 -23.53 -0.92 -22.98
C SER A 504 -23.37 0.02 -24.17
N ASN A 505 -22.23 0.71 -24.28
CA ASN A 505 -21.94 1.57 -25.43
C ASN A 505 -21.82 0.77 -26.74
N LEU A 506 -21.11 -0.36 -26.74
CA LEU A 506 -20.97 -1.22 -27.92
C LEU A 506 -22.32 -1.80 -28.38
N GLN A 507 -23.20 -2.16 -27.44
CA GLN A 507 -24.56 -2.61 -27.72
C GLN A 507 -25.34 -1.53 -28.47
N ASN A 508 -25.35 -0.30 -27.96
CA ASN A 508 -26.01 0.84 -28.61
C ASN A 508 -25.45 1.11 -30.02
N ILE A 509 -24.13 1.06 -30.20
CA ILE A 509 -23.51 1.26 -31.53
C ILE A 509 -23.88 0.11 -32.47
N SER A 510 -23.92 -1.12 -31.97
CA SER A 510 -24.28 -2.32 -32.74
C SER A 510 -25.72 -2.23 -33.25
N GLU A 511 -26.66 -1.84 -32.39
CA GLU A 511 -28.07 -1.62 -32.76
C GLU A 511 -28.22 -0.51 -33.80
N ASN A 512 -27.58 0.63 -33.60
CA ASN A 512 -27.64 1.76 -34.54
C ASN A 512 -27.03 1.42 -35.91
N THR A 513 -25.95 0.64 -35.92
CA THR A 513 -25.28 0.16 -37.14
C THR A 513 -26.14 -0.87 -37.86
N ALA A 514 -26.77 -1.79 -37.11
CA ALA A 514 -27.72 -2.76 -37.65
C ALA A 514 -28.96 -2.08 -38.25
N ALA A 515 -29.54 -1.09 -37.56
CA ALA A 515 -30.66 -0.29 -38.07
C ALA A 515 -30.28 0.52 -39.32
N SER A 516 -29.07 1.07 -39.36
CA SER A 516 -28.56 1.78 -40.53
C SER A 516 -28.34 0.84 -41.72
N ARG A 517 -27.87 -0.39 -41.48
CA ARG A 517 -27.76 -1.42 -42.51
C ARG A 517 -29.15 -1.83 -43.03
N SER A 518 -30.11 -2.03 -42.13
CA SER A 518 -31.51 -2.34 -42.46
C SER A 518 -32.11 -1.28 -43.39
N ARG A 519 -31.96 0.02 -43.11
CA ARG A 519 -32.42 1.09 -44.00
C ARG A 519 -31.82 1.08 -45.41
N ILE A 520 -30.62 0.53 -45.56
CA ILE A 520 -29.92 0.45 -46.85
C ILE A 520 -30.37 -0.79 -47.62
N VAL A 521 -30.42 -1.92 -46.92
CA VAL A 521 -30.53 -3.25 -47.55
C VAL A 521 -31.95 -3.76 -47.57
N ASP A 522 -32.79 -3.47 -46.58
CA ASP A 522 -34.07 -4.15 -46.41
C ASP A 522 -35.10 -3.63 -47.43
N THR A 523 -35.96 -4.55 -47.88
CA THR A 523 -37.04 -4.26 -48.82
C THR A 523 -38.25 -3.69 -48.08
N ASP A 524 -38.85 -2.63 -48.62
CA ASP A 524 -40.20 -2.24 -48.27
C ASP A 524 -41.18 -3.23 -48.89
N PHE A 525 -41.64 -4.19 -48.08
CA PHE A 525 -42.54 -5.26 -48.53
C PHE A 525 -43.85 -4.72 -49.11
N ALA A 526 -44.40 -3.64 -48.56
CA ALA A 526 -45.66 -3.08 -49.04
C ALA A 526 -45.47 -2.48 -50.44
N ALA A 527 -44.43 -1.67 -50.62
CA ALA A 527 -44.12 -1.06 -51.90
C ALA A 527 -43.71 -2.09 -52.97
N GLU A 528 -42.89 -3.09 -52.61
CA GLU A 528 -42.42 -4.11 -53.56
C GLU A 528 -43.54 -5.09 -53.93
N THR A 529 -44.47 -5.40 -53.01
CA THR A 529 -45.68 -6.19 -53.33
C THR A 529 -46.59 -5.44 -54.29
N ALA A 530 -46.83 -4.14 -54.07
CA ALA A 530 -47.62 -3.33 -55.00
C ALA A 530 -46.99 -3.27 -56.40
N ASN A 531 -45.65 -3.15 -56.47
CA ASN A 531 -44.90 -3.22 -57.73
C ASN A 531 -45.02 -4.60 -58.40
N LEU A 532 -44.92 -5.69 -57.64
CA LEU A 532 -45.10 -7.05 -58.15
C LEU A 532 -46.49 -7.21 -58.78
N THR A 533 -47.55 -6.82 -58.06
CA THR A 533 -48.93 -6.90 -58.56
C THR A 533 -49.12 -6.04 -59.81
N SER A 534 -48.61 -4.81 -59.82
CA SER A 534 -48.65 -3.94 -61.00
C SER A 534 -47.95 -4.57 -62.21
N ARG A 535 -46.75 -5.15 -62.01
CA ARG A 535 -45.98 -5.83 -63.06
C ARG A 535 -46.68 -7.07 -63.59
N GLN A 536 -47.34 -7.85 -62.73
CA GLN A 536 -48.16 -8.99 -63.16
C GLN A 536 -49.34 -8.55 -64.04
N ILE A 537 -50.04 -7.47 -63.67
CA ILE A 537 -51.13 -6.90 -64.46
C ILE A 537 -50.62 -6.41 -65.83
N VAL A 538 -49.49 -5.70 -65.86
CA VAL A 538 -48.88 -5.24 -67.12
C VAL A 538 -48.41 -6.43 -67.98
N GLN A 539 -47.92 -7.52 -67.38
CA GLN A 539 -47.52 -8.72 -68.12
C GLN A 539 -48.72 -9.37 -68.82
N GLN A 540 -49.84 -9.50 -68.10
CA GLN A 540 -51.09 -10.03 -68.65
C GLN A 540 -51.64 -9.12 -69.77
N ALA A 541 -51.63 -7.81 -69.55
CA ALA A 541 -52.08 -6.83 -70.54
C ALA A 541 -51.16 -6.77 -71.79
N ALA A 542 -49.84 -6.85 -71.62
CA ALA A 542 -48.89 -6.83 -72.73
C ALA A 542 -48.94 -8.11 -73.58
N GLN A 543 -49.31 -9.26 -73.00
CA GLN A 543 -49.58 -10.49 -73.75
C GLN A 543 -50.82 -10.34 -74.65
N SER A 544 -51.88 -9.71 -74.16
CA SER A 544 -53.09 -9.45 -74.95
C SER A 544 -52.83 -8.44 -76.08
N VAL A 545 -52.05 -7.38 -75.81
CA VAL A 545 -51.64 -6.39 -76.81
C VAL A 545 -50.66 -6.98 -77.83
N LEU A 546 -49.74 -7.87 -77.43
CA LEU A 546 -48.87 -8.59 -78.36
C LEU A 546 -49.70 -9.48 -79.31
N ALA A 547 -50.70 -10.19 -78.78
CA ALA A 547 -51.62 -10.98 -79.58
C ALA A 547 -52.38 -10.10 -80.60
N GLN A 548 -52.88 -8.94 -80.20
CA GLN A 548 -53.53 -7.96 -81.09
C GLN A 548 -52.57 -7.35 -82.12
N ALA A 549 -51.33 -7.02 -81.72
CA ALA A 549 -50.31 -6.45 -82.60
C ALA A 549 -49.84 -7.44 -83.68
N ASN A 550 -49.96 -8.75 -83.43
CA ASN A 550 -49.69 -9.81 -84.41
C ASN A 550 -50.87 -10.09 -85.35
N GLN A 551 -52.11 -9.72 -84.99
CA GLN A 551 -53.29 -9.87 -85.85
C GLN A 551 -53.32 -8.86 -87.01
N ARG A 552 -52.81 -7.63 -86.82
CA ARG A 552 -52.80 -6.60 -87.87
C ARG A 552 -52.01 -6.98 -89.14
N PRO A 553 -50.77 -7.49 -89.05
CA PRO A 553 -50.05 -8.00 -90.23
C PRO A 553 -50.67 -9.27 -90.81
N GLN A 554 -51.23 -10.16 -89.98
CA GLN A 554 -51.91 -11.39 -90.44
C GLN A 554 -53.16 -11.07 -91.26
N ALA A 555 -53.96 -10.09 -90.84
CA ALA A 555 -55.12 -9.61 -91.59
C ALA A 555 -54.74 -8.97 -92.94
N VAL A 556 -53.56 -8.35 -93.04
CA VAL A 556 -53.03 -7.79 -94.29
C VAL A 556 -52.43 -8.87 -95.19
N LEU A 557 -51.74 -9.87 -94.63
CA LEU A 557 -51.26 -11.04 -95.36
C LEU A 557 -52.40 -11.91 -95.89
N SER A 558 -53.53 -12.03 -95.17
CA SER A 558 -54.74 -12.69 -95.66
C SER A 558 -55.51 -11.89 -96.73
N LEU A 559 -55.17 -10.62 -96.93
CA LEU A 559 -55.70 -9.77 -98.01
C LEU A 559 -54.76 -9.70 -99.23
N LEU A 560 -53.54 -10.23 -99.11
CA LEU A 560 -52.50 -10.25 -100.16
C LEU A 560 -52.18 -11.66 -100.69
N ALA A 561 -52.73 -12.71 -100.08
CA ALA A 561 -52.82 -14.07 -100.60
C ALA A 561 -54.22 -14.29 -101.17
#